data_AF-A0A924EPD3-F1
#
_entry.id   AF-A0A924EPD3-F1
#
_cell.length_a   1.000
_cell.length_b   1.000
_cell.length_c   1.000
_cell.angle_alpha   90.00
_cell.angle_beta   90.00
_cell.angle_gamma   90.00
#
_symmetry.space_group_name_H-M   'P 1'
#
loop_
_entity.id
_entity.type
_entity.pdbx_description
1 polymer ?
#
loop_
_entity_poly.entity_id
_entity_poly.type
_entity_poly.pdbx_seq_one_letter_code
_entity_poly.pdbx_strand_id
1 'polypeptide(L)'
;MEKPIIVSNKGATLDTSRRNFLKLGGVGLAVAGLSLAGCRNDNYQYVPDAAVFDLGTGDVGILNFAYALEQLESDFYTKVVNSFYSGISSSEKQLFTDIYNHEIIHRDFFKAAISAAAPTKILPTLEFKYDGVDFTSRKSILATAKALEDTGIGAYNAAGKYISNLDYLVIAGKIVSIEARHASAI
;
A
#
# COMPACT_ATOMS: atom_id res chain seq x y z
N MET A 1 -14.68 17.64 -0.73
CA MET A 1 -13.31 17.10 -0.68
C MET A 1 -13.32 16.02 0.38
N GLU A 2 -12.97 14.80 0.00
CA GLU A 2 -12.82 13.70 0.96
C GLU A 2 -11.59 13.97 1.83
N LYS A 3 -11.61 13.53 3.10
CA LYS A 3 -10.48 13.75 4.02
C LYS A 3 -9.29 12.90 3.57
N PRO A 4 -8.06 13.42 3.63
CA PRO A 4 -6.87 12.65 3.26
C PRO A 4 -6.68 11.46 4.20
N ILE A 5 -6.17 10.36 3.64
CA ILE A 5 -5.79 9.16 4.40
C ILE A 5 -4.51 9.46 5.17
N ILE A 6 -4.55 9.28 6.50
CA ILE A 6 -3.38 9.48 7.35
C ILE A 6 -2.52 8.20 7.38
N VAL A 7 -1.25 8.38 7.02
CA VAL A 7 -0.21 7.36 7.02
C VAL A 7 0.79 7.71 8.11
N SER A 8 1.13 6.75 8.98
CA SER A 8 2.12 6.96 10.03
C SER A 8 3.04 5.75 10.13
N ASN A 9 4.33 5.96 10.34
CA ASN A 9 5.28 4.88 10.59
C ASN A 9 5.59 4.71 12.08
N LYS A 10 4.77 5.28 12.98
CA LYS A 10 4.96 5.21 14.42
C LYS A 10 4.87 3.76 14.90
N GLY A 11 6.03 3.12 15.08
CA GLY A 11 6.15 1.70 15.45
C GLY A 11 6.67 0.79 14.33
N ALA A 12 6.84 1.29 13.11
CA ALA A 12 7.55 0.58 12.05
C ALA A 12 9.05 0.57 12.34
N THR A 13 9.67 -0.59 12.21
CA THR A 13 11.11 -0.79 12.43
C THR A 13 11.68 -1.63 11.29
N LEU A 14 12.97 -1.50 11.00
CA LEU A 14 13.63 -2.38 10.00
C LEU A 14 13.64 -3.85 10.46
N ASP A 15 13.57 -4.09 11.78
CA ASP A 15 13.48 -5.42 12.39
C ASP A 15 12.01 -5.84 12.62
N THR A 16 11.28 -6.05 11.53
CA THR A 16 9.89 -6.51 11.61
C THR A 16 9.85 -8.03 11.70
N SER A 17 9.83 -8.58 12.91
CA SER A 17 9.46 -9.99 13.09
C SER A 17 8.01 -10.23 12.61
N ARG A 18 7.67 -11.44 12.13
CA ARG A 18 6.30 -11.81 11.71
C ARG A 18 5.22 -11.47 12.76
N ARG A 19 5.59 -11.37 14.04
CA ARG A 19 4.72 -10.95 15.15
C ARG A 19 4.45 -9.44 15.20
N ASN A 20 5.40 -8.63 14.74
CA ASN A 20 5.22 -7.18 14.59
C ASN A 20 4.47 -6.86 13.29
N PHE A 21 4.65 -7.67 12.24
CA PHE A 21 3.87 -7.56 11.00
C PHE A 21 2.35 -7.67 11.24
N LEU A 22 1.90 -8.63 12.06
CA LEU A 22 0.47 -8.75 12.42
C LEU A 22 -0.05 -7.57 13.27
N LYS A 23 0.83 -6.90 14.03
CA LYS A 23 0.46 -5.68 14.77
C LYS A 23 0.44 -4.45 13.85
N LEU A 24 1.29 -4.43 12.82
CA LEU A 24 1.40 -3.34 11.85
C LEU A 24 0.33 -3.41 10.75
N GLY A 25 -0.01 -4.62 10.27
CA GLY A 25 -1.06 -4.84 9.28
C GLY A 25 -2.48 -4.67 9.84
N GLY A 26 -2.65 -4.67 11.17
CA GLY A 26 -3.93 -4.40 11.83
C GLY A 26 -4.11 -2.97 12.36
N VAL A 27 -3.03 -2.21 12.60
CA VAL A 27 -3.08 -0.90 13.30
C VAL A 27 -2.02 0.11 12.81
N GLY A 28 -0.97 -0.30 12.08
CA GLY A 28 0.28 0.46 12.00
C GLY A 28 0.36 1.55 10.94
N LEU A 29 0.01 1.27 9.68
CA LEU A 29 0.28 2.18 8.56
C LEU A 29 -0.94 2.95 8.04
N ALA A 30 -2.15 2.43 8.27
CA ALA A 30 -3.40 2.99 7.76
C ALA A 30 -4.35 3.37 8.91
N VAL A 31 -3.89 4.20 9.85
CA VAL A 31 -4.64 4.52 11.08
C VAL A 31 -5.99 5.22 10.81
N ALA A 32 -6.32 5.68 9.59
CA ALA A 32 -7.58 6.42 9.41
C ALA A 32 -8.30 6.36 8.04
N GLY A 33 -8.06 5.40 7.13
CA GLY A 33 -8.74 5.43 5.82
C GLY A 33 -9.15 4.08 5.24
N LEU A 34 -8.26 3.11 5.24
CA LEU A 34 -8.51 1.80 4.63
C LEU A 34 -8.98 0.80 5.70
N SER A 35 -10.15 1.05 6.28
CA SER A 35 -10.75 0.10 7.23
C SER A 35 -11.41 -1.05 6.47
N LEU A 36 -10.73 -2.19 6.36
CA LEU A 36 -11.36 -3.44 5.91
C LEU A 36 -12.39 -3.88 6.96
N ALA A 37 -13.67 -3.59 6.73
CA ALA A 37 -14.78 -4.12 7.53
C ALA A 37 -14.98 -5.62 7.21
N GLY A 38 -14.01 -6.46 7.61
CA GLY A 38 -13.96 -7.88 7.24
C GLY A 38 -14.02 -8.87 8.41
N CYS A 39 -13.79 -8.47 9.66
CA CYS A 39 -13.85 -9.38 10.81
C CYS A 39 -14.25 -8.62 12.08
N ARG A 40 -15.44 -8.92 12.63
CA ARG A 40 -15.85 -8.53 13.99
C ARG A 40 -15.08 -9.40 15.00
N ASN A 41 -14.17 -8.78 15.74
CA ASN A 41 -13.71 -9.27 17.05
C ASN A 41 -13.26 -8.07 17.90
N ASP A 42 -13.51 -8.18 19.21
CA ASP A 42 -13.95 -7.07 20.06
C ASP A 42 -12.84 -6.15 20.61
N ASN A 43 -11.80 -5.88 19.82
CA ASN A 43 -10.73 -4.93 20.19
C ASN A 43 -10.36 -3.95 19.06
N TYR A 44 -11.27 -3.74 18.09
CA TYR A 44 -11.09 -2.69 17.10
C TYR A 44 -11.38 -1.34 17.76
N GLN A 45 -10.34 -0.52 17.98
CA GLN A 45 -10.52 0.90 18.30
C GLN A 45 -11.13 1.55 17.06
N TYR A 46 -12.46 1.66 17.05
CA TYR A 46 -13.22 2.44 16.10
C TYR A 46 -12.71 3.88 16.14
N VAL A 47 -11.97 4.29 15.11
CA VAL A 47 -11.60 5.70 14.89
C VAL A 47 -12.80 6.36 14.22
N PRO A 48 -13.59 7.19 14.92
CA PRO A 48 -14.93 7.59 14.48
C PRO A 48 -14.98 8.55 13.29
N ASP A 49 -13.84 8.92 12.71
CA ASP A 49 -13.72 10.01 11.73
C ASP A 49 -12.82 9.66 10.53
N ALA A 50 -12.55 8.36 10.35
CA ALA A 50 -11.83 7.84 9.19
C ALA A 50 -12.70 7.94 7.93
N ALA A 51 -12.14 8.45 6.83
CA ALA A 51 -12.80 8.40 5.53
C ALA A 51 -12.94 6.93 5.12
N VAL A 52 -14.14 6.34 5.28
CA VAL A 52 -14.40 4.96 4.88
C VAL A 52 -14.68 4.94 3.38
N PHE A 53 -13.72 4.44 2.61
CA PHE A 53 -13.90 4.22 1.18
C PHE A 53 -14.62 2.89 0.94
N ASP A 54 -15.72 2.91 0.18
CA ASP A 54 -16.35 1.69 -0.29
C ASP A 54 -15.52 1.10 -1.43
N LEU A 55 -14.85 -0.01 -1.14
CA LEU A 55 -14.06 -0.73 -2.12
C LEU A 55 -14.94 -1.56 -3.07
N GLY A 56 -16.19 -1.82 -2.70
CA GLY A 56 -17.08 -2.76 -3.38
C GLY A 56 -16.95 -4.19 -2.88
N THR A 57 -17.44 -5.14 -3.67
CA THR A 57 -17.50 -6.58 -3.32
C THR A 57 -16.99 -7.47 -4.45
N GLY A 58 -16.66 -8.72 -4.11
CA GLY A 58 -16.12 -9.69 -5.06
C GLY A 58 -14.77 -9.26 -5.64
N ASP A 59 -14.46 -9.75 -6.84
CA ASP A 59 -13.19 -9.48 -7.51
C ASP A 59 -12.92 -7.98 -7.70
N VAL A 60 -13.93 -7.19 -8.08
CA VAL A 60 -13.77 -5.73 -8.24
C VAL A 60 -13.40 -5.08 -6.90
N GLY A 61 -13.97 -5.55 -5.79
CA GLY A 61 -13.60 -5.09 -4.45
C GLY A 61 -12.14 -5.37 -4.10
N ILE A 62 -11.67 -6.57 -4.46
CA ILE A 62 -10.27 -6.97 -4.27
C ILE A 62 -9.34 -6.12 -5.14
N LEU A 63 -9.71 -5.86 -6.41
CA LEU A 63 -8.93 -5.02 -7.30
C LEU A 63 -8.88 -3.56 -6.84
N ASN A 64 -9.98 -3.01 -6.32
CA ASN A 64 -9.98 -1.66 -5.73
C ASN A 64 -9.14 -1.58 -4.45
N PHE A 65 -9.11 -2.65 -3.65
CA PHE A 65 -8.21 -2.71 -2.50
C PHE A 65 -6.74 -2.68 -2.93
N ALA A 66 -6.36 -3.50 -3.92
CA ALA A 66 -5.03 -3.45 -4.51
C ALA A 66 -4.72 -2.05 -5.07
N TYR A 67 -5.63 -1.49 -5.88
CA TYR A 67 -5.48 -0.14 -6.43
C TYR A 67 -5.28 0.95 -5.37
N ALA A 68 -5.92 0.83 -4.20
CA ALA A 68 -5.71 1.77 -3.10
C ALA A 68 -4.29 1.67 -2.52
N LEU A 69 -3.72 0.47 -2.40
CA LEU A 69 -2.35 0.25 -1.94
C LEU A 69 -1.34 0.80 -2.97
N GLU A 70 -1.53 0.50 -4.25
CA GLU A 70 -0.65 1.01 -5.32
C GLU A 70 -0.69 2.55 -5.43
N GLN A 71 -1.84 3.18 -5.14
CA GLN A 71 -1.93 4.63 -5.03
C GLN A 71 -1.11 5.18 -3.86
N LEU A 72 -1.14 4.50 -2.70
CA LEU A 72 -0.38 4.87 -1.52
C LEU A 72 1.14 4.73 -1.77
N GLU A 73 1.57 3.58 -2.27
CA GLU A 73 2.98 3.28 -2.55
C GLU A 73 3.53 4.23 -3.62
N SER A 74 2.80 4.42 -4.73
CA SER A 74 3.23 5.37 -5.76
C SER A 74 3.32 6.81 -5.25
N ASP A 75 2.41 7.29 -4.40
CA ASP A 75 2.51 8.63 -3.80
C ASP A 75 3.70 8.72 -2.81
N PHE A 76 3.92 7.69 -1.99
CA PHE A 76 5.06 7.63 -1.07
C PHE A 76 6.39 7.70 -1.83
N TYR A 77 6.59 6.83 -2.83
CA TYR A 77 7.83 6.81 -3.60
C TYR A 77 8.01 8.05 -4.47
N THR A 78 6.92 8.67 -4.95
CA THR A 78 6.97 10.00 -5.60
C THR A 78 7.64 11.02 -4.67
N LYS A 79 7.26 11.05 -3.38
CA LYS A 79 7.89 11.97 -2.41
C LYS A 79 9.36 11.66 -2.18
N VAL A 80 9.72 10.37 -2.12
CA VAL A 80 11.12 9.94 -1.95
C VAL A 80 11.99 10.35 -3.14
N VAL A 81 11.56 10.09 -4.38
CA VAL A 81 12.38 10.39 -5.57
C VAL A 81 12.46 11.87 -5.90
N ASN A 82 11.42 12.65 -5.54
CA ASN A 82 11.43 14.11 -5.71
C ASN A 82 12.36 14.82 -4.71
N SER A 83 12.66 14.19 -3.57
CA SER A 83 13.53 14.77 -2.54
C SER A 83 14.29 13.69 -1.80
N PHE A 84 15.35 13.17 -2.44
CA PHE A 84 16.21 12.21 -1.78
C PHE A 84 16.88 12.79 -0.53
N TYR A 85 16.98 11.97 0.51
CA TYR A 85 17.64 12.34 1.76
C TYR A 85 19.16 12.57 1.57
N SER A 86 19.75 13.35 2.48
CA SER A 86 21.18 13.69 2.43
C SER A 86 22.07 12.46 2.61
N GLY A 87 23.06 12.28 1.72
CA GLY A 87 24.01 11.16 1.78
C GLY A 87 23.51 9.85 1.17
N ILE A 88 22.37 9.86 0.46
CA ILE A 88 21.91 8.69 -0.30
C ILE A 88 22.97 8.22 -1.32
N SER A 89 23.15 6.91 -1.45
CA SER A 89 24.07 6.31 -2.44
C SER A 89 23.46 6.28 -3.84
N SER A 90 24.30 6.19 -4.89
CA SER A 90 23.80 6.05 -6.27
C SER A 90 22.97 4.79 -6.47
N SER A 91 23.35 3.68 -5.84
CA SER A 91 22.60 2.42 -5.89
C SER A 91 21.24 2.54 -5.20
N GLU A 92 21.14 3.26 -4.07
CA GLU A 92 19.87 3.42 -3.37
C GLU A 92 18.95 4.43 -4.10
N LYS A 93 19.51 5.47 -4.76
CA LYS A 93 18.74 6.32 -5.68
C LYS A 93 18.15 5.51 -6.84
N GLN A 94 18.94 4.63 -7.44
CA GLN A 94 18.47 3.76 -8.51
C GLN A 94 17.37 2.82 -8.00
N LEU A 95 17.59 2.17 -6.86
CA LEU A 95 16.60 1.29 -6.23
C LEU A 95 15.25 2.00 -6.05
N PHE A 96 15.21 3.16 -5.38
CA PHE A 96 13.96 3.89 -5.17
C PHE A 96 13.33 4.41 -6.46
N THR A 97 14.13 4.73 -7.48
CA THR A 97 13.62 5.13 -8.79
C THR A 97 12.96 3.94 -9.51
N ASP A 98 13.59 2.76 -9.44
CA ASP A 98 13.05 1.54 -10.04
C ASP A 98 11.76 1.10 -9.34
N ILE A 99 11.72 1.16 -8.00
CA ILE A 99 10.50 0.89 -7.22
C ILE A 99 9.40 1.90 -7.60
N TYR A 100 9.71 3.21 -7.55
CA TYR A 100 8.78 4.25 -7.98
C TYR A 100 8.16 3.96 -9.36
N ASN A 101 8.96 3.57 -10.34
CA ASN A 101 8.46 3.26 -11.68
C ASN A 101 7.51 2.05 -11.68
N HIS A 102 7.81 1.00 -10.89
CA HIS A 102 6.93 -0.15 -10.77
C HIS A 102 5.59 0.23 -10.12
N GLU A 103 5.60 1.00 -9.02
CA GLU A 103 4.35 1.41 -8.35
C GLU A 103 3.46 2.28 -9.23
N ILE A 104 4.06 3.17 -10.03
CA ILE A 104 3.32 3.96 -11.02
C ILE A 104 2.66 3.05 -12.06
N ILE A 105 3.40 2.05 -12.55
CA ILE A 105 2.89 1.07 -13.53
C ILE A 105 1.77 0.23 -12.92
N HIS A 106 1.93 -0.27 -11.69
CA HIS A 106 0.90 -1.06 -11.00
C HIS A 106 -0.37 -0.24 -10.79
N ARG A 107 -0.25 0.98 -10.23
CA ARG A 107 -1.38 1.90 -10.05
C ARG A 107 -2.11 2.14 -11.37
N ASP A 108 -1.39 2.53 -12.41
CA ASP A 108 -1.99 2.89 -13.70
C ASP A 108 -2.60 1.66 -14.40
N PHE A 109 -1.99 0.50 -14.22
CA PHE A 109 -2.54 -0.78 -14.67
C PHE A 109 -3.89 -1.08 -14.00
N PHE A 110 -3.99 -1.00 -12.66
CA PHE A 110 -5.28 -1.24 -11.98
C PHE A 110 -6.31 -0.19 -12.35
N LYS A 111 -5.90 1.08 -12.46
CA LYS A 111 -6.79 2.15 -12.90
C LYS A 111 -7.41 1.82 -14.26
N ALA A 112 -6.59 1.41 -15.22
CA ALA A 112 -7.05 1.05 -16.56
C ALA A 112 -7.93 -0.21 -16.53
N ALA A 113 -7.50 -1.26 -15.84
CA ALA A 113 -8.21 -2.55 -15.77
C ALA A 113 -9.60 -2.42 -15.11
N ILE A 114 -9.68 -1.74 -13.97
CA ILE A 114 -10.95 -1.55 -13.25
C ILE A 114 -11.86 -0.59 -14.02
N SER A 115 -11.31 0.49 -14.61
CA SER A 115 -12.11 1.40 -15.45
C SER A 115 -12.74 0.67 -16.64
N ALA A 116 -12.02 -0.28 -17.24
CA ALA A 116 -12.53 -1.08 -18.36
C ALA A 116 -13.58 -2.11 -17.93
N ALA A 117 -13.36 -2.80 -16.80
CA ALA A 117 -14.23 -3.88 -16.33
C ALA A 117 -15.45 -3.39 -15.53
N ALA A 118 -15.31 -2.30 -14.78
CA ALA A 118 -16.30 -1.78 -13.85
C ALA A 118 -16.23 -0.24 -13.71
N PRO A 119 -16.52 0.51 -14.79
CA PRO A 119 -16.28 1.96 -14.87
C PRO A 119 -16.98 2.81 -13.79
N THR A 120 -18.11 2.32 -13.26
CA THR A 120 -18.87 3.02 -12.20
C THR A 120 -18.48 2.62 -10.79
N LYS A 121 -17.54 1.68 -10.63
CA LYS A 121 -17.12 1.11 -9.34
C LYS A 121 -15.65 1.36 -9.02
N ILE A 122 -14.91 2.05 -9.88
CA ILE A 122 -13.51 2.36 -9.62
C ILE A 122 -13.38 3.36 -8.46
N LEU A 123 -12.40 3.13 -7.59
CA LEU A 123 -12.04 4.06 -6.53
C LEU A 123 -11.56 5.41 -7.12
N PRO A 124 -11.89 6.55 -6.50
CA PRO A 124 -11.30 7.83 -6.90
C PRO A 124 -9.78 7.86 -6.65
N THR A 125 -9.13 8.92 -7.15
CA THR A 125 -7.77 9.25 -6.73
C THR A 125 -7.78 9.57 -5.24
N LEU A 126 -6.97 8.84 -4.47
CA LEU A 126 -6.81 9.04 -3.04
C LEU A 126 -5.75 10.10 -2.74
N GLU A 127 -5.94 10.83 -1.64
CA GLU A 127 -4.96 11.78 -1.11
C GLU A 127 -4.37 11.23 0.21
N PHE A 128 -3.05 11.32 0.36
CA PHE A 128 -2.34 10.79 1.53
C PHE A 128 -1.58 11.87 2.28
N LYS A 129 -1.62 11.79 3.61
CA LYS A 129 -0.85 12.64 4.52
C LYS A 129 0.01 11.78 5.42
N TYR A 130 1.30 12.06 5.47
CA TYR A 130 2.28 11.23 6.17
C TYR A 130 2.65 11.83 7.52
N ASP A 131 1.81 11.57 8.52
CA ASP A 131 2.05 12.05 9.87
C ASP A 131 3.07 11.16 10.59
N GLY A 132 4.27 11.70 10.79
CA GLY A 132 5.36 11.02 11.49
C GLY A 132 6.39 10.34 10.59
N VAL A 133 6.19 10.33 9.27
CA VAL A 133 7.23 9.91 8.33
C VAL A 133 8.16 11.08 8.06
N ASP A 134 9.42 10.94 8.46
CA ASP A 134 10.49 11.87 8.13
C ASP A 134 11.14 11.48 6.79
N PHE A 135 10.85 12.23 5.73
CA PHE A 135 11.43 12.05 4.38
C PHE A 135 12.87 12.56 4.26
N THR A 136 13.47 13.09 5.32
CA THR A 136 14.89 13.46 5.36
C THR A 136 15.75 12.41 6.04
N SER A 137 15.13 11.38 6.63
CA SER A 137 15.81 10.32 7.37
C SER A 137 15.76 8.99 6.62
N ARG A 138 16.94 8.50 6.20
CA ARG A 138 17.10 7.17 5.57
C ARG A 138 16.37 6.07 6.34
N LYS A 139 16.52 6.05 7.66
CA LYS A 139 15.91 5.03 8.53
C LYS A 139 14.38 5.10 8.50
N SER A 140 13.82 6.31 8.53
CA SER A 140 12.38 6.52 8.46
C SER A 140 11.82 6.08 7.11
N ILE A 141 12.48 6.46 6.01
CA ILE A 141 12.08 6.07 4.66
C ILE A 141 12.13 4.56 4.47
N LEU A 142 13.24 3.90 4.79
CA LEU A 142 13.37 2.45 4.63
C LEU A 142 12.40 1.68 5.52
N ALA A 143 12.15 2.14 6.75
CA ALA A 143 11.17 1.51 7.64
C ALA A 143 9.74 1.63 7.09
N THR A 144 9.38 2.79 6.53
CA THR A 144 8.07 2.99 5.89
C THR A 144 7.96 2.16 4.61
N ALA A 145 8.96 2.22 3.73
CA ALA A 145 9.05 1.45 2.49
C ALA A 145 8.84 -0.04 2.78
N LYS A 146 9.67 -0.63 3.64
CA LYS A 146 9.55 -2.04 4.04
C LYS A 146 8.15 -2.40 4.54
N ALA A 147 7.56 -1.53 5.34
CA ALA A 147 6.24 -1.78 5.91
C ALA A 147 5.12 -1.74 4.86
N LEU A 148 5.23 -0.84 3.86
CA LEU A 148 4.32 -0.79 2.71
C LEU A 148 4.46 -2.07 1.88
N GLU A 149 5.67 -2.41 1.44
CA GLU A 149 5.93 -3.61 0.62
C GLU A 149 5.44 -4.89 1.30
N ASP A 150 5.75 -5.08 2.59
CA ASP A 150 5.29 -6.25 3.34
C ASP A 150 3.75 -6.27 3.43
N THR A 151 3.10 -5.10 3.50
CA THR A 151 1.64 -4.97 3.50
C THR A 151 1.04 -5.33 2.14
N GLY A 152 1.62 -4.85 1.03
CA GLY A 152 1.25 -5.24 -0.34
C GLY A 152 1.34 -6.76 -0.53
N ILE A 153 2.46 -7.36 -0.14
CA ILE A 153 2.64 -8.83 -0.18
C ILE A 153 1.58 -9.57 0.62
N GLY A 154 1.30 -9.11 1.84
CA GLY A 154 0.28 -9.69 2.70
C GLY A 154 -1.12 -9.59 2.09
N ALA A 155 -1.45 -8.41 1.54
CA ALA A 155 -2.73 -8.12 0.88
C ALA A 155 -2.98 -9.05 -0.31
N TYR A 156 -2.03 -9.13 -1.25
CA TYR A 156 -2.16 -9.99 -2.44
C TYR A 156 -2.30 -11.47 -2.08
N ASN A 157 -1.44 -11.97 -1.18
CA ASN A 157 -1.48 -13.37 -0.79
C ASN A 157 -2.75 -13.74 0.00
N ALA A 158 -3.26 -12.83 0.84
CA ALA A 158 -4.50 -13.05 1.58
C ALA A 158 -5.73 -12.99 0.67
N ALA A 159 -5.74 -12.07 -0.30
CA ALA A 159 -6.84 -11.87 -1.23
C ALA A 159 -6.91 -12.96 -2.31
N GLY A 160 -5.78 -13.58 -2.68
CA GLY A 160 -5.70 -14.53 -3.80
C GLY A 160 -6.74 -15.67 -3.75
N LYS A 161 -7.05 -16.20 -2.57
CA LYS A 161 -8.07 -17.27 -2.41
C LYS A 161 -9.52 -16.80 -2.64
N TYR A 162 -9.76 -15.49 -2.62
CA TYR A 162 -11.07 -14.87 -2.83
C TYR A 162 -11.26 -14.35 -4.26
N ILE A 163 -10.20 -14.33 -5.06
CA ILE A 163 -10.27 -13.96 -6.48
C ILE A 163 -10.87 -15.13 -7.27
N SER A 164 -12.02 -14.88 -7.87
CA SER A 164 -12.77 -15.89 -8.63
C SER A 164 -12.34 -15.94 -10.11
N ASN A 165 -11.98 -14.81 -10.69
CA ASN A 165 -11.47 -14.73 -12.06
C ASN A 165 -9.99 -15.10 -12.12
N LEU A 166 -9.68 -16.18 -12.85
CA LEU A 166 -8.32 -16.70 -12.98
C LEU A 166 -7.35 -15.71 -13.65
N ASP A 167 -7.82 -14.84 -14.55
CA ASP A 167 -6.95 -13.82 -15.16
C ASP A 167 -6.50 -12.80 -14.11
N TYR A 168 -7.40 -12.39 -13.22
CA TYR A 168 -7.08 -11.51 -12.09
C TYR A 168 -6.15 -12.18 -11.10
N LEU A 169 -6.31 -13.48 -10.86
CA LEU A 169 -5.41 -14.25 -9.99
C LEU A 169 -3.99 -14.31 -10.58
N VAL A 170 -3.86 -14.53 -11.89
CA VAL A 170 -2.55 -14.52 -12.57
C VAL A 170 -1.90 -13.16 -12.49
N ILE A 171 -2.66 -12.08 -12.68
CA ILE A 171 -2.18 -10.70 -12.55
C ILE A 171 -1.71 -10.44 -11.12
N ALA A 172 -2.52 -10.75 -10.11
CA ALA A 172 -2.15 -10.60 -8.70
C ALA A 172 -0.88 -11.37 -8.35
N GLY A 173 -0.73 -12.60 -8.88
CA GLY A 173 0.47 -13.42 -8.72
C GLY A 173 1.74 -12.81 -9.36
N LYS A 174 1.61 -12.07 -10.45
CA LYS A 174 2.74 -11.35 -11.08
C LYS A 174 3.15 -10.14 -10.24
N ILE A 175 2.18 -9.35 -9.79
CA ILE A 175 2.43 -8.12 -9.01
C ILE A 175 3.04 -8.49 -7.67
N VAL A 176 2.46 -9.42 -6.91
CA VAL A 176 3.03 -9.85 -5.61
C VAL A 176 4.47 -10.38 -5.71
N SER A 177 4.85 -10.94 -6.86
CA SER A 177 6.24 -11.35 -7.10
C SER A 177 7.18 -10.15 -7.31
N ILE A 178 6.69 -9.02 -7.82
CA ILE A 178 7.42 -7.75 -7.91
C ILE A 178 7.53 -7.13 -6.51
N GLU A 179 6.43 -7.00 -5.76
CA GLU A 179 6.41 -6.52 -4.37
C GLU A 179 7.41 -7.28 -3.49
N ALA A 180 7.45 -8.62 -3.62
CA ALA A 180 8.38 -9.45 -2.88
C ALA A 180 9.86 -9.14 -3.18
N ARG A 181 10.18 -8.70 -4.41
CA ARG A 181 11.53 -8.28 -4.78
C ARG A 181 11.86 -6.89 -4.25
N HIS A 182 10.89 -5.98 -4.23
CA HIS A 182 11.04 -4.67 -3.60
C HIS A 182 11.31 -4.82 -2.10
N ALA A 183 10.47 -5.57 -1.38
CA ALA A 183 10.67 -5.88 0.04
C ALA A 183 12.02 -6.54 0.35
N SER A 184 12.56 -7.33 -0.58
CA SER A 184 13.87 -7.96 -0.45
C SER A 184 15.04 -7.00 -0.69
N ALA A 185 14.83 -5.94 -1.48
CA ALA A 185 15.88 -5.00 -1.83
C ALA A 185 16.01 -3.84 -0.82
N ILE A 186 15.00 -3.63 0.01
CA ILE A 186 14.92 -2.65 1.11
C ILE A 186 15.47 -3.24 2.42
#